data_AF-A0A2H0UWL3-F1
#
_entry.id   AF-A0A2H0UWL3-F1
#
_cell.length_a   1.000
_cell.length_b   1.000
_cell.length_c   1.000
_cell.angle_alpha   90.00
_cell.angle_beta   90.00
_cell.angle_gamma   90.00
#
_symmetry.space_group_name_H-M   'P 1'
#
loop_
_entity.id
_entity.type
_entity.pdbx_description
1 polymer ?
#
loop_
_entity_poly.entity_id
_entity_poly.type
_entity_poly.pdbx_seq_one_letter_code
_entity_poly.pdbx_strand_id
1 'polypeptide(L)'
;FELEAPEVSAKQVIIKSIAREPGSRTKIAVATNEEGVDPIGSMVGQRGTRVLAVINELGGEKIDIIEWSDKVEEYISNSLSPAKVAEVKIMPKNKAVALVPEDQLSLAIGKKGQNVRLAAKLTGWKIDVRSLEQAKKEEEPAFAKASAGKPVSTATPAGKEEKKKTKEKRVKKKK
;
A
#
# COMPACT_ATOMS: atom_id res chain seq x y z
N PHE A 1 -1.30 -15.36 -23.55
CA PHE A 1 0.05 -15.25 -22.95
C PHE A 1 0.88 -16.49 -23.17
N GLU A 2 0.41 -17.73 -22.92
CA GLU A 2 1.21 -18.94 -23.18
C GLU A 2 1.80 -19.02 -24.60
N LEU A 3 1.04 -18.59 -25.62
CA LEU A 3 1.50 -18.51 -27.01
C LEU A 3 2.54 -17.39 -27.26
N GLU A 4 2.47 -16.29 -26.51
CA GLU A 4 3.29 -15.07 -26.75
C GLU A 4 4.56 -15.03 -25.89
N ALA A 5 4.53 -15.65 -24.71
CA ALA A 5 5.62 -15.66 -23.74
C ALA A 5 6.12 -17.11 -23.55
N PRO A 6 7.19 -17.53 -24.25
CA PRO A 6 7.72 -18.89 -24.17
C PRO A 6 8.14 -19.28 -22.74
N GLU A 7 8.53 -18.32 -21.92
CA GLU A 7 8.90 -18.52 -20.51
C GLU A 7 7.72 -19.04 -19.68
N VAL A 8 6.48 -18.70 -20.04
CA VAL A 8 5.26 -19.25 -19.41
C VAL A 8 5.06 -20.70 -19.84
N SER A 9 5.21 -20.99 -21.13
CA SER A 9 5.10 -22.36 -21.67
C SER A 9 6.20 -23.29 -21.14
N ALA A 10 7.40 -22.76 -20.92
CA ALA A 10 8.52 -23.45 -20.30
C ALA A 10 8.42 -23.54 -18.77
N LYS A 11 7.35 -22.99 -18.16
CA LYS A 11 7.12 -22.93 -16.70
C LYS A 11 8.20 -22.19 -15.91
N GLN A 12 9.01 -21.38 -16.57
CA GLN A 12 9.98 -20.48 -15.93
C GLN A 12 9.25 -19.29 -15.28
N VAL A 13 8.19 -18.81 -15.93
CA VAL A 13 7.28 -17.80 -15.37
C VAL A 13 5.92 -18.44 -15.12
N ILE A 14 5.40 -18.25 -13.91
CA ILE A 14 4.14 -18.82 -13.44
C ILE A 14 3.12 -17.70 -13.29
N ILE A 15 1.97 -17.85 -13.94
CA ILE A 15 0.81 -16.98 -13.71
C ILE A 15 0.12 -17.45 -12.43
N LYS A 16 0.18 -16.64 -11.38
CA LYS A 16 -0.35 -16.96 -10.04
C LYS A 16 -1.84 -16.68 -9.93
N SER A 17 -2.30 -15.56 -10.50
CA SER A 17 -3.72 -15.20 -10.49
C SER A 17 -4.06 -14.22 -11.62
N ILE A 18 -5.34 -14.17 -11.98
CA ILE A 18 -5.88 -13.28 -13.01
C ILE A 18 -7.17 -12.65 -12.48
N ALA A 19 -7.28 -11.33 -12.56
CA ALA A 19 -8.51 -10.59 -12.33
C ALA A 19 -8.88 -9.85 -13.61
N ARG A 20 -10.01 -10.24 -14.23
CA ARG A 20 -10.40 -9.79 -15.56
C ARG A 20 -11.76 -9.13 -15.57
N GLU A 21 -11.83 -7.97 -16.21
CA GLU A 21 -13.05 -7.31 -16.67
C GLU A 21 -12.98 -7.22 -18.21
N PRO A 22 -13.61 -8.19 -18.93
CA PRO A 22 -13.45 -8.35 -20.37
C PRO A 22 -13.74 -7.09 -21.17
N GLY A 23 -12.93 -6.81 -22.18
CA GLY A 23 -13.06 -5.63 -23.04
C GLY A 23 -12.71 -4.30 -22.36
N SER A 24 -12.28 -4.32 -21.10
CA SER A 24 -11.88 -3.12 -20.38
C SER A 24 -10.46 -3.24 -19.82
N ARG A 25 -10.28 -4.08 -18.79
CA ARG A 25 -9.00 -4.18 -18.09
C ARG A 25 -8.82 -5.53 -17.40
N THR A 26 -7.60 -6.04 -17.47
CA THR A 26 -7.17 -7.25 -16.78
C THR A 26 -5.90 -6.99 -15.99
N LYS A 27 -5.85 -7.51 -14.76
CA LYS A 27 -4.60 -7.64 -14.00
C LYS A 27 -4.17 -9.10 -13.98
N ILE A 28 -2.88 -9.34 -14.17
CA ILE A 28 -2.28 -10.66 -14.16
C ILE A 28 -1.11 -10.63 -13.18
N ALA A 29 -1.12 -11.53 -12.19
CA ALA A 29 -0.03 -11.68 -11.24
C ALA A 29 0.91 -12.78 -11.72
N VAL A 30 2.19 -12.46 -11.86
CA VAL A 30 3.23 -13.38 -12.33
C VAL A 30 4.38 -13.48 -11.33
N ALA A 31 4.98 -14.66 -11.24
CA ALA A 31 6.17 -14.92 -10.46
C ALA A 31 7.12 -15.81 -11.25
N THR A 32 8.38 -15.89 -10.82
CA THR A 32 9.34 -16.88 -11.29
C THR A 32 10.10 -17.45 -10.11
N ASN A 33 10.55 -18.69 -10.23
CA ASN A 33 11.49 -19.31 -9.30
C ASN A 33 12.89 -19.46 -9.91
N GLU A 34 13.06 -19.06 -11.17
CA GLU A 34 14.32 -19.19 -11.91
C GLU A 34 15.18 -17.94 -11.69
N GLU A 35 16.41 -18.16 -11.25
CA GLU A 35 17.35 -17.06 -11.02
C GLU A 35 17.73 -16.41 -12.36
N GLY A 36 17.71 -15.08 -12.40
CA GLY A 36 18.03 -14.30 -13.61
C GLY A 36 16.88 -14.15 -14.61
N VAL A 37 15.70 -14.70 -14.33
CA VAL A 37 14.48 -14.44 -15.10
C VAL A 37 13.70 -13.28 -14.47
N ASP A 38 13.27 -12.31 -15.28
CA ASP A 38 12.36 -11.25 -14.84
C ASP A 38 10.93 -11.62 -15.28
N PRO A 39 10.00 -11.90 -14.34
CA PRO A 39 8.67 -12.34 -14.68
C PRO A 39 7.84 -11.25 -15.37
N ILE A 40 8.06 -9.97 -15.05
CA ILE A 40 7.37 -8.87 -15.75
C ILE A 40 7.97 -8.71 -17.15
N GLY A 41 9.30 -8.64 -17.25
CA GLY A 41 10.02 -8.47 -18.51
C GLY A 41 9.68 -9.55 -19.54
N SER A 42 9.61 -10.81 -19.12
CA SER A 42 9.20 -11.94 -19.98
C SER A 42 7.79 -11.77 -20.54
N MET A 43 6.85 -11.23 -19.75
CA MET A 43 5.46 -11.04 -20.18
C MET A 43 5.29 -9.79 -21.06
N VAL A 44 6.08 -8.74 -20.82
CA VAL A 44 6.03 -7.48 -21.56
C VAL A 44 6.71 -7.64 -22.93
N GLY A 45 7.87 -8.30 -22.98
CA GLY A 45 8.71 -8.40 -24.17
C GLY A 45 9.42 -7.09 -24.51
N GLN A 46 10.30 -7.12 -25.52
CA GLN A 46 11.05 -5.93 -25.95
C GLN A 46 10.09 -4.80 -26.34
N ARG A 47 10.20 -3.64 -25.67
CA ARG A 47 9.32 -2.48 -25.90
C ARG A 47 7.82 -2.82 -25.81
N GLY A 48 7.44 -3.84 -25.05
CA GLY A 48 6.04 -4.22 -24.87
C GLY A 48 5.44 -5.04 -26.00
N THR A 49 6.24 -5.56 -26.95
CA THR A 49 5.71 -6.26 -28.14
C THR A 49 4.76 -7.41 -27.80
N ARG A 50 5.08 -8.23 -26.79
CA ARG A 50 4.28 -9.40 -26.39
C ARG A 50 2.97 -8.98 -25.73
N VAL A 51 3.01 -8.08 -24.76
CA VAL A 51 1.79 -7.60 -24.10
C VAL A 51 0.90 -6.83 -25.08
N LEU A 52 1.47 -6.07 -26.01
CA LEU A 52 0.72 -5.36 -27.05
C LEU A 52 0.03 -6.33 -28.02
N ALA A 53 0.67 -7.44 -28.40
CA ALA A 53 0.02 -8.47 -29.21
C ALA A 53 -1.23 -9.04 -28.52
N VAL A 54 -1.13 -9.37 -27.22
CA VAL A 54 -2.29 -9.84 -26.44
C VAL A 54 -3.36 -8.76 -26.31
N ILE A 55 -2.99 -7.49 -26.07
CA ILE A 55 -3.94 -6.37 -26.00
C ILE A 55 -4.71 -6.23 -27.32
N ASN A 56 -4.02 -6.35 -28.46
CA ASN A 56 -4.63 -6.23 -29.78
C ASN A 56 -5.61 -7.38 -30.06
N GLU A 57 -5.25 -8.61 -29.70
CA GLU A 57 -6.12 -9.79 -29.83
C GLU A 57 -7.37 -9.66 -28.95
N LEU A 58 -7.26 -9.01 -27.79
CA LEU A 58 -8.38 -8.75 -26.89
C LEU A 58 -9.15 -7.46 -27.21
N GLY A 59 -9.01 -6.91 -28.43
CA GLY A 59 -9.78 -5.74 -28.87
C GLY A 59 -9.44 -4.45 -28.12
N GLY A 60 -8.21 -4.31 -27.63
CA GLY A 60 -7.74 -3.13 -26.91
C GLY A 60 -7.96 -3.17 -25.39
N GLU A 61 -8.38 -4.32 -24.83
CA GLU A 61 -8.45 -4.55 -23.39
C GLU A 61 -7.09 -4.22 -22.73
N LYS A 62 -7.06 -3.34 -21.72
CA LYS A 62 -5.82 -2.96 -21.04
C LYS A 62 -5.33 -4.10 -20.15
N ILE A 63 -4.03 -4.39 -20.16
CA ILE A 63 -3.45 -5.44 -19.34
C ILE A 63 -2.39 -4.83 -18.44
N ASP A 64 -2.56 -4.97 -17.13
CA ASP A 64 -1.53 -4.65 -16.15
C ASP A 64 -0.87 -5.97 -15.68
N ILE A 65 0.44 -6.10 -15.90
CA ILE A 65 1.24 -7.25 -15.44
C ILE A 65 1.86 -6.87 -14.10
N ILE A 66 1.60 -7.68 -13.09
CA ILE A 66 1.94 -7.40 -11.69
C ILE A 66 2.88 -8.49 -11.19
N GLU A 67 3.96 -8.12 -10.52
CA GLU A 67 4.80 -9.06 -9.80
C GLU A 67 4.09 -9.56 -8.54
N TRP A 68 3.94 -10.87 -8.45
CA TRP A 68 3.43 -11.54 -7.28
C TRP A 68 4.51 -11.64 -6.20
N SER A 69 4.14 -11.45 -4.94
CA SER A 69 5.03 -11.62 -3.79
C SER A 69 4.35 -12.49 -2.73
N ASP A 70 5.15 -13.29 -2.02
CA ASP A 70 4.71 -14.02 -0.82
C ASP A 70 4.35 -13.05 0.33
N LYS A 71 4.94 -11.85 0.34
CA LYS A 71 4.62 -10.81 1.30
C LYS A 71 3.35 -10.10 0.85
N VAL A 72 2.31 -10.19 1.67
CA VAL A 72 0.98 -9.68 1.35
C VAL A 72 1.01 -8.16 1.12
N GLU A 73 1.75 -7.42 1.94
CA GLU A 73 1.88 -5.96 1.83
C GLU A 73 2.43 -5.56 0.47
N GLU A 74 3.49 -6.24 0.04
CA GLU A 74 4.14 -6.02 -1.25
C GLU A 74 3.23 -6.43 -2.41
N TYR A 75 2.58 -7.59 -2.31
CA TYR A 75 1.68 -8.04 -3.36
C TYR A 75 0.47 -7.12 -3.54
N ILE A 76 -0.11 -6.63 -2.44
CA ILE A 76 -1.20 -5.63 -2.48
C ILE A 76 -0.69 -4.32 -3.07
N SER A 77 0.48 -3.85 -2.65
CA SER A 77 1.12 -2.65 -3.21
C SER A 77 1.30 -2.76 -4.73
N ASN A 78 1.91 -3.87 -5.19
CA ASN A 78 2.13 -4.15 -6.61
C ASN A 78 0.79 -4.21 -7.38
N SER A 79 -0.25 -4.82 -6.81
CA SER A 79 -1.56 -4.97 -7.46
C SER A 79 -2.26 -3.64 -7.76
N LEU A 80 -1.93 -2.57 -7.03
CA LEU A 80 -2.49 -1.23 -7.24
C LEU A 80 -1.77 -0.44 -8.34
N SER A 81 -0.67 -0.97 -8.90
CA SER A 81 0.00 -0.43 -10.08
C SER A 81 -1.01 -0.11 -11.20
N PRO A 82 -0.94 1.08 -11.84
CA PRO A 82 0.19 2.01 -11.88
C PRO A 82 0.31 3.00 -10.70
N ALA A 83 -0.61 2.99 -9.74
CA ALA A 83 -0.55 3.92 -8.62
C ALA A 83 0.59 3.56 -7.65
N LYS A 84 1.30 4.58 -7.15
CA LYS A 84 2.35 4.39 -6.15
C LYS A 84 1.76 4.33 -4.75
N VAL A 85 1.99 3.23 -4.06
CA VAL A 85 1.56 3.01 -2.68
C VAL A 85 2.70 3.36 -1.72
N ALA A 86 2.39 4.14 -0.68
CA ALA A 86 3.35 4.53 0.33
C ALA A 86 3.47 3.48 1.44
N GLU A 87 2.33 2.90 1.86
CA GLU A 87 2.28 1.91 2.92
C GLU A 87 1.04 1.01 2.76
N VAL A 88 1.15 -0.25 3.15
CA VAL A 88 0.00 -1.16 3.25
C VAL A 88 -0.11 -1.65 4.68
N LYS A 89 -1.25 -1.34 5.33
CA LYS A 89 -1.58 -1.81 6.68
C LYS A 89 -2.49 -3.02 6.59
N ILE A 90 -2.01 -4.17 7.05
CA ILE A 90 -2.79 -5.42 7.11
C ILE A 90 -3.74 -5.39 8.31
N MET A 91 -4.98 -5.77 8.09
CA MET A 91 -6.04 -5.84 9.10
C MET A 91 -6.63 -7.26 9.20
N PRO A 92 -7.33 -7.59 10.30
CA PRO A 92 -8.01 -8.87 10.45
C PRO A 92 -9.04 -9.12 9.34
N LYS A 93 -9.33 -10.41 9.08
CA LYS A 93 -10.34 -10.89 8.11
C LYS A 93 -10.05 -10.50 6.65
N ASN A 94 -8.79 -10.64 6.22
CA ASN A 94 -8.32 -10.34 4.87
C ASN A 94 -8.68 -8.93 4.40
N LYS A 95 -8.53 -7.95 5.31
CA LYS A 95 -8.69 -6.53 5.00
C LYS A 95 -7.33 -5.87 4.96
N ALA A 96 -7.14 -4.91 4.08
CA ALA A 96 -5.94 -4.10 4.02
C ALA A 96 -6.31 -2.65 3.74
N VAL A 97 -5.53 -1.73 4.31
CA VAL A 97 -5.61 -0.30 3.99
C VAL A 97 -4.33 0.08 3.27
N ALA A 98 -4.45 0.47 2.01
CA ALA A 98 -3.36 1.00 1.22
C ALA A 98 -3.34 2.53 1.33
N LEU A 99 -2.25 3.06 1.87
CA LEU A 99 -2.01 4.48 1.98
C LEU A 99 -1.23 4.97 0.77
N VAL A 100 -1.77 5.97 0.10
CA VAL A 100 -1.20 6.56 -1.11
C VAL A 100 -1.00 8.07 -0.93
N PRO A 101 -0.07 8.70 -1.67
CA PRO A 101 -0.05 10.14 -1.83
C PRO A 101 -1.39 10.68 -2.37
N GLU A 102 -1.76 11.92 -2.04
CA GLU A 102 -3.06 12.49 -2.44
C GLU A 102 -3.22 12.54 -3.97
N ASP A 103 -2.17 12.87 -4.71
CA ASP A 103 -2.13 12.87 -6.18
C ASP A 103 -2.33 11.47 -6.78
N GLN A 104 -2.02 10.41 -6.02
CA GLN A 104 -2.18 9.01 -6.44
C GLN A 104 -3.55 8.43 -6.07
N LEU A 105 -4.34 9.08 -5.20
CA LEU A 105 -5.60 8.54 -4.69
C LEU A 105 -6.59 8.20 -5.79
N SER A 106 -6.81 9.14 -6.72
CA SER A 106 -7.71 8.94 -7.85
C SER A 106 -7.25 7.80 -8.78
N LEU A 107 -5.94 7.71 -9.02
CA LEU A 107 -5.36 6.66 -9.85
C LEU A 107 -5.47 5.27 -9.19
N ALA A 108 -5.19 5.20 -7.88
CA ALA A 108 -5.26 3.98 -7.09
C ALA A 108 -6.68 3.41 -7.03
N ILE A 109 -7.69 4.27 -6.88
CA ILE A 109 -9.10 3.87 -6.96
C ILE A 109 -9.46 3.47 -8.41
N GLY A 110 -9.07 4.29 -9.37
CA GLY A 110 -9.37 4.13 -10.80
C GLY A 110 -10.81 4.50 -11.16
N LYS A 111 -11.10 4.56 -12.46
CA LYS A 111 -12.42 4.92 -12.99
C LYS A 111 -13.49 3.97 -12.44
N LYS A 112 -14.51 4.50 -11.75
CA LYS A 112 -15.56 3.72 -11.08
C LYS A 112 -15.03 2.66 -10.10
N GLY A 113 -13.85 2.88 -9.51
CA GLY A 113 -13.23 1.92 -8.59
C GLY A 113 -12.64 0.68 -9.27
N GLN A 114 -12.47 0.70 -10.60
CA GLN A 114 -12.02 -0.49 -11.34
C GLN A 114 -10.64 -0.98 -10.88
N ASN A 115 -9.69 -0.09 -10.60
CA ASN A 115 -8.32 -0.50 -10.27
C ASN A 115 -8.29 -1.24 -8.93
N VAL A 116 -8.85 -0.64 -7.88
CA VAL A 116 -8.93 -1.26 -6.55
C VAL A 116 -9.78 -2.54 -6.56
N ARG A 117 -10.85 -2.59 -7.36
CA ARG A 117 -11.69 -3.80 -7.50
C ARG A 117 -10.94 -4.95 -8.17
N LEU A 118 -10.18 -4.68 -9.22
CA LEU A 118 -9.34 -5.67 -9.87
C LEU A 118 -8.20 -6.14 -8.96
N ALA A 119 -7.54 -5.21 -8.24
CA ALA A 119 -6.52 -5.53 -7.24
C ALA A 119 -7.08 -6.43 -6.12
N ALA A 120 -8.27 -6.13 -5.61
CA ALA A 120 -8.94 -6.93 -4.59
C ALA A 120 -9.28 -8.34 -5.09
N LYS A 121 -9.76 -8.47 -6.34
CA LYS A 121 -9.99 -9.78 -6.98
C LYS A 121 -8.70 -10.56 -7.21
N LEU A 122 -7.63 -9.87 -7.63
CA LEU A 122 -6.34 -10.47 -7.96
C LEU A 122 -5.66 -11.07 -6.73
N THR A 123 -5.69 -10.34 -5.63
CA THR A 123 -5.03 -10.69 -4.37
C THR A 123 -5.92 -11.55 -3.45
N GLY A 124 -7.25 -11.47 -3.60
CA GLY A 124 -8.20 -12.06 -2.66
C GLY A 124 -8.41 -11.24 -1.38
N TRP A 125 -7.88 -10.01 -1.32
CA TRP A 125 -7.98 -9.11 -0.16
C TRP A 125 -9.02 -8.02 -0.37
N LYS A 126 -9.69 -7.61 0.72
CA LYS A 126 -10.52 -6.40 0.72
C LYS A 126 -9.61 -5.19 0.95
N ILE A 127 -9.37 -4.44 -0.12
CA ILE A 127 -8.45 -3.30 -0.11
C ILE A 127 -9.25 -2.00 -0.01
N ASP A 128 -8.97 -1.21 1.02
CA ASP A 128 -9.40 0.18 1.16
C ASP A 128 -8.23 1.10 0.81
N VAL A 129 -8.48 2.18 0.08
CA VAL A 129 -7.42 3.10 -0.39
C VAL A 129 -7.66 4.47 0.22
N ARG A 130 -6.67 5.00 0.94
CA ARG A 130 -6.75 6.29 1.63
C ARG A 130 -5.53 7.15 1.33
N SER A 131 -5.70 8.47 1.38
CA SER A 131 -4.53 9.36 1.36
C SER A 131 -3.81 9.35 2.71
N LEU A 132 -2.51 9.63 2.70
CA LEU A 132 -1.71 9.79 3.93
C LEU A 132 -2.30 10.84 4.89
N GLU A 133 -2.93 11.88 4.36
CA GLU A 133 -3.56 12.95 5.15
C GLU A 133 -4.87 12.51 5.79
N GLN A 134 -5.66 11.70 5.08
CA GLN A 134 -6.87 11.08 5.65
C GLN A 134 -6.51 10.18 6.82
N ALA A 135 -5.46 9.37 6.69
CA ALA A 135 -4.99 8.50 7.76
C ALA A 135 -4.52 9.29 9.00
N LYS A 136 -3.77 10.39 8.81
CA LYS A 136 -3.32 11.25 9.93
C LYS A 136 -4.47 11.91 10.68
N LYS A 137 -5.50 12.37 9.97
CA LYS A 137 -6.68 13.01 10.58
C LYS A 137 -7.52 12.03 11.40
N GLU A 138 -7.47 10.75 11.09
CA GLU A 138 -8.17 9.69 11.83
C GLU A 138 -7.34 9.18 13.04
N GLU A 139 -6.02 9.35 13.01
CA GLU A 139 -5.11 9.02 14.12
C GLU A 139 -4.99 10.15 15.17
N GLU A 140 -5.31 11.41 14.83
CA GLU A 140 -5.47 12.47 15.83
C GLU A 140 -6.82 12.35 16.58
N PRO A 141 -6.81 12.32 17.91
CA PRO A 141 -7.63 11.34 18.61
C PRO A 141 -9.05 11.80 18.93
N ALA A 142 -9.95 10.81 18.95
CA ALA A 142 -11.16 10.73 19.76
C ALA A 142 -10.90 10.78 21.30
N PHE A 143 -9.92 11.55 21.77
CA PHE A 143 -9.57 11.75 23.19
C PHE A 143 -9.98 13.15 23.72
N ALA A 144 -10.82 13.92 23.00
CA ALA A 144 -11.27 15.25 23.45
C ALA A 144 -12.72 15.30 23.98
N LYS A 145 -13.41 14.18 24.19
CA LYS A 145 -14.82 14.16 24.68
C LYS A 145 -15.09 13.26 25.89
N ALA A 146 -14.12 13.14 26.81
CA ALA A 146 -14.34 12.51 28.11
C ALA A 146 -13.70 13.30 29.26
N SER A 147 -14.03 14.58 29.39
CA SER A 147 -13.84 15.34 30.63
C SER A 147 -14.85 16.49 30.72
N ALA A 148 -16.14 16.15 30.76
CA ALA A 148 -17.18 17.03 31.27
C ALA A 148 -17.66 16.46 32.61
N GLY A 149 -16.81 16.62 33.64
CA GLY A 149 -17.15 16.37 35.03
C GLY A 149 -16.66 17.54 35.87
N LYS A 150 -17.58 18.41 36.29
CA LYS A 150 -17.36 19.36 37.39
C LYS A 150 -16.94 18.58 38.66
N PRO A 151 -16.14 19.18 39.55
CA PRO A 151 -16.78 19.78 40.72
C PRO A 151 -16.25 21.17 41.06
N VAL A 152 -17.13 21.91 41.73
CA VAL A 152 -16.95 23.25 42.30
C VAL A 152 -16.49 23.12 43.75
N SER A 153 -15.46 23.90 44.12
CA SER A 153 -15.17 24.55 45.42
C SER A 153 -15.13 23.72 46.73
N THR A 154 -14.03 23.82 47.49
CA THR A 154 -13.95 24.70 48.70
C THR A 154 -12.59 24.58 49.44
N ALA A 155 -12.14 25.74 49.96
CA ALA A 155 -11.26 25.98 51.12
C ALA A 155 -9.70 25.87 51.03
N THR A 156 -9.05 27.04 50.97
CA THR A 156 -7.71 27.43 51.51
C THR A 156 -7.72 27.48 53.06
N PRO A 157 -6.63 27.82 53.82
CA PRO A 157 -5.22 28.08 53.49
C PRO A 157 -4.15 27.53 54.47
N ALA A 158 -2.86 27.76 54.12
CA ALA A 158 -1.73 28.19 54.99
C ALA A 158 -0.46 27.31 54.93
N GLY A 159 0.70 27.98 54.82
CA GLY A 159 2.02 27.39 55.08
C GLY A 159 3.16 27.93 54.20
N LYS A 160 3.80 29.02 54.64
CA LYS A 160 5.10 29.51 54.13
C LYS A 160 6.21 28.53 54.52
N GLU A 161 7.24 28.35 53.69
CA GLU A 161 8.64 28.54 54.10
C GLU A 161 9.66 28.47 52.95
N GLU A 162 10.80 29.11 53.22
CA GLU A 162 11.85 29.61 52.33
C GLU A 162 13.08 28.68 52.24
N LYS A 163 13.90 28.91 51.18
CA LYS A 163 15.38 28.80 51.09
C LYS A 163 16.04 27.41 51.21
N LYS A 164 16.83 27.05 50.18
CA LYS A 164 18.30 27.30 50.17
C LYS A 164 18.97 27.02 48.82
N LYS A 165 19.88 27.93 48.46
CA LYS A 165 20.91 27.82 47.43
C LYS A 165 22.02 26.85 47.87
N THR A 166 22.59 26.10 46.92
CA THR A 166 24.05 25.87 46.89
C THR A 166 24.55 25.71 45.45
N LYS A 167 25.53 26.55 45.10
CA LYS A 167 26.41 26.46 43.93
C LYS A 167 27.67 25.68 44.34
N GLU A 168 28.23 24.85 43.46
CA GLU A 168 29.70 24.70 43.24
C GLU A 168 29.95 23.91 41.94
N LYS A 169 30.49 24.54 40.89
CA LYS A 169 31.90 24.56 40.40
C LYS A 169 32.39 23.22 39.82
N ARG A 170 32.58 23.17 38.49
CA ARG A 170 33.87 23.18 37.73
C ARG A 170 34.53 21.77 37.75
N VAL A 171 34.84 21.14 36.63
CA VAL A 171 36.14 21.26 35.92
C VAL A 171 36.04 20.71 34.48
N LYS A 172 36.73 21.41 33.56
CA LYS A 172 37.03 21.06 32.15
C LYS A 172 38.17 20.03 32.03
N LYS A 173 38.15 19.18 30.99
CA LYS A 173 39.24 18.92 29.99
C LYS A 173 38.86 17.70 29.15
N LYS A 174 38.57 17.87 27.85
CA LYS A 174 39.50 17.64 26.72
C LYS A 174 40.09 16.21 26.68
N LYS A 175 39.58 15.41 25.75
CA LYS A 175 40.39 14.62 24.83
C LYS A 175 39.96 15.02 23.42
#